data_AF-A0A127SJG7-F1
#
_entry.id   AF-A0A127SJG7-F1
#
_cell.length_a   1.000
_cell.length_b   1.000
_cell.length_c   1.000
_cell.angle_alpha   90.00
_cell.angle_beta   90.00
_cell.angle_gamma   90.00
#
_symmetry.space_group_name_H-M   'P 1'
#
loop_
_entity.id
_entity.type
_entity.pdbx_description
1 polymer ?
#
loop_
_entity_poly.entity_id
_entity_poly.type
_entity_poly.pdbx_seq_one_letter_code
_entity_poly.pdbx_strand_id
1 'polypeptide(L)' 'MNLLSDKNVAIIGGGPVGLTMAKLLQQNGIDVSVYERDNDREARIFGGTLDLHKG' A
#
# COMPACT_ATOMS: atom_id res chain seq x y z
N MET A 1 -13.11 12.10 -14.38
CA MET A 1 -11.74 12.02 -14.94
C MET A 1 -10.79 12.29 -13.79
N ASN A 2 -9.90 11.36 -13.43
CA ASN A 2 -9.01 11.50 -12.27
C ASN A 2 -7.67 12.16 -12.72
N LEU A 3 -6.93 12.80 -11.82
CA LEU A 3 -5.64 13.48 -12.14
C LEU A 3 -4.53 12.52 -12.63
N LEU A 4 -4.73 11.22 -12.40
CA LEU A 4 -3.79 10.13 -12.60
C LEU A 4 -4.20 9.21 -13.77
N SER A 5 -5.15 9.61 -14.63
CA SER A 5 -5.82 8.69 -15.56
C SER A 5 -4.88 8.03 -16.58
N ASP A 6 -3.77 8.70 -16.91
CA ASP A 6 -2.70 8.22 -17.81
C ASP A 6 -1.35 8.19 -17.09
N LYS A 7 -1.36 7.97 -15.77
CA LYS A 7 -0.15 7.84 -14.95
C LYS A 7 -0.24 6.57 -14.12
N ASN A 8 0.92 6.01 -13.81
CA ASN A 8 1.06 4.97 -12.81
C ASN A 8 1.67 5.53 -11.52
N VAL A 9 1.33 4.91 -10.39
CA VAL A 9 1.82 5.29 -9.07
C VAL A 9 2.74 4.19 -8.55
N ALA A 10 3.93 4.57 -8.09
CA ALA A 10 4.82 3.68 -7.35
C ALA A 10 4.82 4.07 -5.86
N ILE A 11 4.39 3.16 -5.01
CA ILE A 11 4.48 3.28 -3.55
C ILE A 11 5.75 2.56 -3.09
N ILE A 12 6.60 3.25 -2.32
CA ILE A 12 7.80 2.66 -1.72
C ILE A 12 7.48 2.28 -0.27
N GLY A 13 7.43 0.98 0.00
CA GLY A 13 7.06 0.40 1.29
C GLY A 13 5.68 -0.27 1.29
N GLY A 14 5.67 -1.58 1.54
CA GLY A 14 4.53 -2.48 1.69
C GLY A 14 4.11 -2.71 3.15
N GLY A 15 4.40 -1.76 4.04
CA GLY A 15 3.82 -1.75 5.38
C GLY A 15 2.31 -1.48 5.38
N PRO A 16 1.63 -1.51 6.54
CA PRO A 16 0.17 -1.38 6.64
C PRO A 16 -0.37 -0.10 5.99
N VAL A 17 0.34 1.03 6.13
CA VAL A 17 -0.04 2.30 5.50
C VAL A 17 0.08 2.24 3.98
N GLY A 18 1.21 1.73 3.46
CA GLY A 18 1.47 1.66 2.01
C GLY A 18 0.50 0.74 1.29
N LEU A 19 0.23 -0.44 1.85
CA LEU A 19 -0.76 -1.39 1.32
C LEU A 19 -2.19 -0.84 1.40
N THR A 20 -2.54 -0.12 2.47
CA THR A 20 -3.85 0.54 2.57
C THR A 20 -3.99 1.63 1.49
N MET A 21 -2.95 2.44 1.27
CA MET A 21 -2.96 3.45 0.21
C MET A 21 -3.10 2.82 -1.18
N ALA A 22 -2.33 1.75 -1.46
CA ALA A 22 -2.44 0.99 -2.70
C ALA A 22 -3.87 0.49 -2.93
N LYS A 23 -4.51 -0.04 -1.87
CA LYS A 23 -5.90 -0.52 -1.94
C LYS A 23 -6.88 0.59 -2.31
N LEU A 24 -6.76 1.76 -1.67
CA LEU A 24 -7.64 2.90 -1.93
C LEU A 24 -7.45 3.45 -3.35
N LEU A 25 -6.20 3.57 -3.82
CA LEU A 25 -5.91 4.02 -5.19
C LEU A 25 -6.45 3.03 -6.22
N GLN A 26 -6.19 1.73 -6.04
CA GLN A 26 -6.66 0.68 -6.93
C GLN A 26 -8.19 0.63 -7.01
N GLN A 27 -8.90 0.82 -5.89
CA GLN A 27 -10.38 0.91 -5.88
C GLN A 27 -10.93 2.09 -6.69
N ASN A 28 -10.13 3.16 -6.87
CA ASN A 28 -10.46 4.31 -7.71
C ASN A 28 -10.00 4.13 -9.18
N GLY A 29 -9.60 2.92 -9.58
CA GLY A 29 -9.17 2.59 -10.94
C GLY A 29 -7.78 3.16 -11.32
N ILE A 30 -6.95 3.50 -10.33
CA ILE A 30 -5.60 4.03 -10.56
C ILE A 30 -4.62 2.86 -10.66
N ASP A 31 -3.74 2.90 -11.67
CA ASP A 31 -2.63 1.96 -11.80
C ASP A 31 -1.58 2.22 -10.72
N VAL A 32 -1.33 1.23 -9.86
CA VAL A 32 -0.46 1.35 -8.69
C VAL A 32 0.35 0.08 -8.47
N SER A 33 1.65 0.26 -8.22
CA SER A 33 2.58 -0.78 -7.81
C SER A 33 3.18 -0.44 -6.44
N VAL A 34 3.37 -1.46 -5.60
CA VAL A 34 4.04 -1.34 -4.30
C VAL A 34 5.37 -2.06 -4.38
N TYR A 35 6.45 -1.36 -4.07
CA TYR A 35 7.79 -1.93 -3.95
C TYR A 35 8.14 -2.09 -2.48
N GLU A 36 8.33 -3.33 -2.05
CA GLU A 36 8.71 -3.68 -0.69
C GLU A 36 10.12 -4.29 -0.71
N ARG A 37 10.89 -4.02 0.36
CA ARG A 37 12.23 -4.52 0.58
C ARG A 37 12.24 -5.97 1.07
N ASP A 38 11.22 -6.39 1.80
CA ASP A 38 11.09 -7.78 2.24
C ASP A 38 11.15 -8.75 1.06
N ASN A 39 11.85 -9.87 1.24
CA ASN A 39 12.17 -10.82 0.17
C ASN A 39 10.92 -11.43 -0.48
N ASP A 40 9.89 -11.68 0.33
CA ASP A 40 8.65 -12.30 -0.08
C ASP A 40 7.53 -11.98 0.93
N ARG A 41 6.30 -12.37 0.58
CA ARG A 41 5.10 -12.16 1.39
C ARG A 41 5.07 -12.92 2.72
N GLU A 42 6.00 -13.87 2.94
CA GLU A 42 6.09 -14.70 4.15
C GLU A 42 7.16 -14.19 5.12
N ALA A 43 7.85 -13.09 4.77
CA ALA A 43 8.78 -12.42 5.67
C ALA A 43 8.11 -12.08 7.02
N ARG A 44 8.78 -12.46 8.11
CA ARG A 44 8.26 -12.24 9.46
C ARG A 44 8.31 -10.75 9.80
N ILE A 45 7.17 -10.20 10.21
CA ILE A 45 7.08 -8.86 10.78
C ILE A 45 7.28 -8.97 12.30
N PHE A 46 8.46 -8.55 12.79
CA PHE A 46 8.75 -8.52 14.23
C PHE A 46 8.16 -7.26 14.87
N GLY A 47 7.43 -7.42 15.98
CA GLY A 47 6.80 -6.33 16.71
C GLY A 47 5.63 -6.80 17.59
N GLY A 48 4.96 -5.85 18.23
CA GLY A 48 3.68 -6.08 18.93
C GLY A 48 2.48 -6.01 17.98
N THR A 49 1.28 -6.06 18.54
CA THR A 49 0.05 -5.85 17.77
C THR A 49 -0.17 -4.38 17.44
N LEU A 50 -0.87 -4.12 16.33
CA LEU A 50 -1.44 -2.82 16.03
C LEU A 50 -2.94 -2.82 16.38
N ASP A 51 -3.39 -1.77 17.01
CA ASP A 51 -4.78 -1.49 17.36
C ASP A 51 -5.29 -0.30 16.54
N LEU A 52 -6.42 -0.48 15.86
CA LEU A 52 -7.06 0.59 15.10
C LEU A 52 -8.19 1.17 15.94
N HIS A 53 -8.02 2.42 16.36
CA HIS A 53 -9.08 3.18 17.00
C HIS A 53 -9.76 4.10 16.01
N LYS A 54 -11.07 4.28 16.18
CA LYS A 54 -11.78 5.39 15.54
C LYS A 54 -11.43 6.66 16.32
N GLY A 55 -11.11 7.73 15.60
CA GLY A 55 -11.04 9.08 16.18
C GLY A 55 -12.39 9.54 16.69
#